data_AF-I0YTC5-F1
#
_entry.id   AF-I0YTC5-F1
#
_cell.length_a   1.000
_cell.length_b   1.000
_cell.length_c   1.000
_cell.angle_alpha   90.00
_cell.angle_beta   90.00
_cell.angle_gamma   90.00
#
_symmetry.space_group_name_H-M   'P 1'
#
loop_
_entity.id
_entity.type
_entity.pdbx_description
1 polymer ?
#
loop_
_entity_poly.entity_id
_entity_poly.type
_entity_poly.pdbx_seq_one_letter_code
_entity_poly.pdbx_strand_id
1 'polypeptide(L)'
;MGEEGTDADLSLPEHAAMTAEACRAAFPDLDWLHLVGLIHSLGKLLAHKRIKGEPQWAVCGESFPVGCRFHPSIVCSAFFSVNPDRRRRIYNTPTGIYREGCGLAAVHMSWSASEYLYMVLLLNKTNLPAEALFLIRHQRFHSLNRPGAPYDELLSGSDRLMVPWLARFKELSAYKRKPPPPGGRLTGDAFRAYYSGLIAKYIPQGTLHF
;
A
#
# COMPACT_ATOMS: atom_id res chain seq x y z
N MET A 1 21.53 8.42 8.21
CA MET A 1 20.31 8.81 7.46
C MET A 1 19.16 8.27 8.29
N GLY A 2 18.50 9.15 9.06
CA GLY A 2 17.68 8.74 10.20
C GLY A 2 16.47 7.91 9.78
N GLU A 3 16.34 6.72 10.37
CA GLU A 3 15.11 5.94 10.39
C GLU A 3 14.02 6.80 11.03
N GLU A 4 13.00 7.17 10.27
CA GLU A 4 11.82 7.85 10.79
C GLU A 4 11.05 6.91 11.73
N GLY A 5 11.39 6.92 13.03
CA GLY A 5 10.55 6.43 14.12
C GLY A 5 9.85 5.09 13.88
N THR A 6 10.55 4.16 13.22
CA THR A 6 10.13 2.78 13.07
C THR A 6 10.61 2.02 14.30
N ASP A 7 9.72 1.25 14.92
CA ASP A 7 10.17 0.23 15.85
C ASP A 7 10.91 -0.85 15.03
N ALA A 8 12.25 -0.76 15.00
CA ALA A 8 13.14 -1.59 14.19
C ALA A 8 13.02 -3.09 14.53
N ASP A 9 12.35 -3.43 15.63
CA ASP A 9 12.25 -4.79 16.14
C ASP A 9 10.98 -5.54 15.70
N LEU A 10 10.01 -4.88 15.05
CA LEU A 10 8.78 -5.56 14.62
C LEU A 10 8.99 -6.44 13.39
N SER A 11 8.80 -7.76 13.57
CA SER A 11 8.79 -8.68 12.42
C SER A 11 7.59 -8.42 11.50
N LEU A 12 7.70 -8.87 10.24
CA LEU A 12 6.64 -8.70 9.25
C LEU A 12 5.29 -9.34 9.69
N PRO A 13 5.25 -10.57 10.25
CA PRO A 13 4.01 -11.15 10.77
C PRO A 13 3.42 -10.39 11.96
N GLU A 14 4.26 -9.92 12.89
CA GLU A 14 3.80 -9.12 14.04
C GLU A 14 3.19 -7.80 13.57
N HIS A 15 3.82 -7.14 12.61
CA HIS A 15 3.32 -5.91 12.02
C HIS A 15 1.97 -6.12 11.31
N ALA A 16 1.83 -7.21 10.55
CA ALA A 16 0.57 -7.59 9.90
C ALA A 16 -0.54 -7.84 10.93
N ALA A 17 -0.28 -8.66 11.96
CA ALA A 17 -1.25 -8.95 13.00
C ALA A 17 -1.66 -7.69 13.79
N MET A 18 -0.70 -6.82 14.12
CA MET A 18 -0.96 -5.56 14.80
C MET A 18 -1.83 -4.62 13.94
N THR A 19 -1.53 -4.51 12.64
CA THR A 19 -2.28 -3.66 11.72
C THR A 19 -3.71 -4.19 11.54
N ALA A 20 -3.86 -5.50 11.39
CA ALA A 20 -5.15 -6.16 11.26
C ALA A 20 -6.04 -5.90 12.48
N GLU A 21 -5.51 -6.07 13.70
CA GLU A 21 -6.25 -5.80 14.94
C GLU A 21 -6.54 -4.30 15.15
N ALA A 22 -5.65 -3.41 14.71
CA ALA A 22 -5.92 -1.98 14.74
C ALA A 22 -7.07 -1.60 13.80
N CYS A 23 -7.13 -2.21 12.61
CA CYS A 23 -8.25 -2.06 11.68
C CYS A 23 -9.55 -2.61 12.28
N ARG A 24 -9.50 -3.81 12.88
CA ARG A 24 -10.64 -4.46 13.54
C ARG A 24 -11.25 -3.62 14.65
N ALA A 25 -10.40 -2.99 15.45
CA ALA A 25 -10.86 -2.12 16.53
C ALA A 25 -11.41 -0.78 16.04
N ALA A 26 -10.80 -0.20 15.01
CA ALA A 26 -11.20 1.10 14.49
C ALA A 26 -12.48 1.03 13.64
N PHE A 27 -12.71 -0.09 12.95
CA PHE A 27 -13.82 -0.26 12.02
C PHE A 27 -14.45 -1.67 12.12
N PRO A 28 -15.07 -2.04 13.25
CA PRO A 28 -15.57 -3.40 13.49
C PRO A 28 -16.46 -3.99 12.40
N ASP A 29 -17.20 -3.14 11.68
CA ASP A 29 -18.15 -3.55 10.63
C ASP A 29 -17.52 -3.66 9.23
N LEU A 30 -16.25 -3.31 9.06
CA LEU A 30 -15.53 -3.36 7.78
C LEU A 30 -14.54 -4.53 7.76
N ASP A 31 -15.06 -5.74 7.77
CA ASP A 31 -14.25 -6.97 7.87
C ASP A 31 -13.18 -7.12 6.76
N TRP A 32 -13.44 -6.63 5.55
CA TRP A 32 -12.45 -6.57 4.47
C TRP A 32 -11.23 -5.71 4.84
N LEU A 33 -11.41 -4.65 5.64
CA LEU A 33 -10.32 -3.77 6.08
C LEU A 33 -9.42 -4.48 7.09
N HIS A 34 -9.98 -5.40 7.89
CA HIS A 34 -9.20 -6.22 8.82
C HIS A 34 -8.28 -7.15 8.04
N LEU A 35 -8.82 -7.78 6.98
CA LEU A 35 -8.03 -8.60 6.07
C LEU A 35 -6.97 -7.78 5.34
N VAL A 36 -7.30 -6.58 4.83
CA VAL A 36 -6.33 -5.64 4.24
C VAL A 36 -5.20 -5.38 5.23
N GLY A 37 -5.50 -5.08 6.49
CA GLY A 37 -4.50 -4.90 7.54
C GLY A 37 -3.58 -6.11 7.70
N LEU A 38 -4.10 -7.33 7.59
CA LEU A 38 -3.30 -8.56 7.66
C LEU A 38 -2.39 -8.74 6.44
N ILE A 39 -2.89 -8.48 5.23
CA ILE A 39 -2.20 -8.89 3.99
C ILE A 39 -1.39 -7.77 3.33
N HIS A 40 -1.58 -6.50 3.72
CA HIS A 40 -1.07 -5.34 2.96
C HIS A 40 0.43 -5.37 2.67
N SER A 41 1.24 -6.01 3.52
CA SER A 41 2.70 -6.08 3.35
C SER A 41 3.19 -7.41 2.75
N LEU A 42 2.31 -8.34 2.34
CA LEU A 42 2.71 -9.61 1.73
C LEU A 42 3.54 -9.44 0.45
N GLY A 43 3.36 -8.33 -0.29
CA GLY A 43 4.19 -8.06 -1.46
C GLY A 43 5.69 -7.93 -1.18
N LYS A 44 6.09 -7.71 0.09
CA LYS A 44 7.49 -7.69 0.51
C LYS A 44 8.18 -9.05 0.35
N LEU A 45 7.42 -10.12 0.16
CA LEU A 45 7.92 -11.45 -0.18
C LEU A 45 8.76 -11.47 -1.46
N LEU A 46 8.61 -10.49 -2.37
CA LEU A 46 9.50 -10.31 -3.52
C LEU A 46 10.99 -10.22 -3.14
N ALA A 47 11.30 -9.57 -2.01
CA ALA A 47 12.67 -9.44 -1.51
C ALA A 47 13.19 -10.73 -0.86
N HIS A 48 12.34 -11.72 -0.62
CA HIS A 48 12.75 -12.96 0.01
C HIS A 48 13.60 -13.80 -0.96
N LYS A 49 14.78 -14.24 -0.49
CA LYS A 49 15.77 -14.99 -1.29
C LYS A 49 15.23 -16.27 -1.93
N ARG A 50 14.21 -16.90 -1.32
CA ARG A 50 13.60 -18.13 -1.84
C ARG A 50 12.48 -17.89 -2.87
N ILE A 51 12.10 -16.63 -3.11
CA ILE A 51 10.97 -16.28 -3.99
C ILE A 51 11.53 -15.63 -5.26
N LYS A 52 12.03 -14.40 -5.17
CA LYS A 52 12.73 -13.73 -6.28
C LYS A 52 14.04 -13.07 -5.90
N GLY A 53 14.19 -12.68 -4.63
CA GLY A 53 15.41 -12.01 -4.16
C GLY A 53 15.60 -10.61 -4.75
N GLU A 54 14.51 -9.92 -5.07
CA GLU A 54 14.54 -8.55 -5.60
C GLU A 54 15.27 -7.61 -4.64
N PRO A 55 16.03 -6.62 -5.15
CA PRO A 55 16.72 -5.67 -4.29
C PRO A 55 15.70 -4.81 -3.55
N GLN A 56 16.03 -4.40 -2.31
CA GLN A 56 15.08 -3.69 -1.46
C GLN A 56 14.51 -2.42 -2.08
N TRP A 57 15.27 -1.69 -2.90
CA TRP A 57 14.78 -0.47 -3.56
C TRP A 57 13.64 -0.74 -4.57
N ALA A 58 13.53 -1.97 -5.09
CA ALA A 58 12.48 -2.39 -6.02
C ALA A 58 11.25 -2.96 -5.29
N VAL A 59 11.31 -3.09 -3.96
CA VAL A 59 10.27 -3.74 -3.13
C VAL A 59 9.72 -2.79 -2.07
N CYS A 60 10.61 -2.06 -1.40
CA CYS A 60 10.33 -1.15 -0.31
C CYS A 60 10.48 0.31 -0.75
N GLY A 61 9.87 1.23 0.01
CA GLY A 61 10.00 2.67 -0.23
C GLY A 61 8.65 3.37 -0.36
N GLU A 62 8.70 4.67 -0.66
CA GLU A 62 7.54 5.41 -1.13
C GLU A 62 7.29 5.06 -2.60
N SER A 63 6.04 4.78 -2.97
CA SER A 63 5.63 4.62 -4.37
C SER A 63 5.23 5.96 -4.97
N PHE A 64 5.48 6.16 -6.26
CA PHE A 64 5.15 7.40 -6.97
C PHE A 64 4.76 7.14 -8.43
N PRO A 65 3.97 8.03 -9.06
CA PRO A 65 3.69 7.95 -10.49
C PRO A 65 4.97 8.03 -11.34
N VAL A 66 5.09 7.15 -12.33
CA VAL A 66 6.13 7.22 -13.37
C VAL A 66 5.51 7.71 -14.68
N GLY A 67 6.32 8.19 -15.64
CA GLY A 67 5.80 8.71 -16.91
C GLY A 67 5.18 10.11 -16.83
N CYS A 68 5.26 10.78 -15.68
CA CYS A 68 4.94 12.19 -15.48
C CYS A 68 5.96 12.84 -14.53
N ARG A 69 5.82 14.14 -14.30
CA ARG A 69 6.84 14.89 -13.54
C ARG A 69 6.87 14.42 -12.09
N PHE A 70 8.05 14.02 -11.62
CA PHE A 70 8.27 13.73 -10.21
C PHE A 70 8.00 14.98 -9.36
N HIS A 71 7.03 14.89 -8.48
CA HIS A 71 6.69 15.97 -7.57
C HIS A 71 7.79 16.14 -6.49
N PRO A 72 8.21 17.38 -6.14
CA PRO A 72 9.24 17.62 -5.13
C PRO A 72 8.91 17.05 -3.74
N SER A 73 7.62 16.82 -3.48
CA SER A 73 7.14 16.23 -2.23
C SER A 73 7.41 14.73 -2.09
N ILE A 74 7.99 14.02 -3.07
CA ILE A 74 8.45 12.64 -2.85
C ILE A 74 9.68 12.64 -1.92
N VAL A 75 9.77 11.67 -1.00
CA VAL A 75 10.96 11.48 -0.15
C VAL A 75 12.21 11.34 -0.99
N CYS A 76 13.25 12.09 -0.63
CA CYS A 76 14.53 12.09 -1.32
C CYS A 76 14.42 12.42 -2.83
N SER A 77 13.46 13.26 -3.22
CA SER A 77 13.22 13.65 -4.62
C SER A 77 14.45 14.25 -5.33
N ALA A 78 15.44 14.75 -4.59
CA ALA A 78 16.72 15.23 -5.12
C ALA A 78 17.47 14.17 -5.94
N PHE A 79 17.35 12.88 -5.60
CA PHE A 79 18.00 11.79 -6.36
C PHE A 79 17.36 11.56 -7.73
N PHE A 80 16.16 12.08 -8.01
CA PHE A 80 15.59 11.97 -9.35
C PHE A 80 16.35 12.78 -10.40
N SER A 81 17.28 13.65 -10.02
CA SER A 81 18.15 14.40 -10.95
C SER A 81 18.89 13.49 -11.94
N VAL A 82 19.24 12.26 -11.52
CA VAL A 82 19.92 11.27 -12.36
C VAL A 82 18.98 10.28 -13.05
N ASN A 83 17.66 10.36 -12.81
CA ASN A 83 16.70 9.48 -13.46
C ASN A 83 16.61 9.83 -14.97
N PRO A 84 16.78 8.86 -15.90
CA PRO A 84 16.73 9.10 -17.34
C PRO A 84 15.41 9.74 -17.80
N ASP A 85 14.31 9.49 -17.11
CA ASP A 85 13.00 10.06 -17.42
C ASP A 85 12.97 11.60 -17.28
N ARG A 86 13.79 12.19 -16.40
CA ARG A 86 13.91 13.65 -16.31
C ARG A 86 14.43 14.32 -17.58
N ARG A 87 15.15 13.57 -18.42
CA ARG A 87 15.67 14.07 -19.70
C ARG A 87 14.63 13.98 -20.82
N ARG A 88 13.51 13.29 -20.58
CA ARG A 88 12.44 13.10 -21.57
C ARG A 88 11.38 14.17 -21.39
N ARG A 89 11.28 15.08 -22.38
CA ARG A 89 10.31 16.18 -22.37
C ARG A 89 8.87 15.73 -22.11
N ILE A 90 8.49 14.57 -22.63
CA ILE A 90 7.15 13.99 -22.48
C ILE A 90 6.78 13.66 -21.02
N TYR A 91 7.75 13.46 -20.14
CA TYR A 91 7.52 13.14 -18.72
C TYR A 91 7.69 14.35 -17.80
N ASN A 92 8.03 15.53 -18.33
CA ASN A 92 8.34 16.71 -17.52
C ASN A 92 7.14 17.64 -17.29
N THR A 93 5.94 17.25 -17.73
CA THR A 93 4.68 17.94 -17.44
C THR A 93 3.98 17.30 -16.22
N PRO A 94 3.07 18.02 -15.53
CA PRO A 94 2.32 17.48 -14.39
C PRO A 94 1.68 16.12 -14.68
N THR A 95 1.01 15.99 -15.84
CA THR A 95 0.33 14.75 -16.24
C THR A 95 1.18 13.84 -17.11
N GLY A 96 2.27 14.30 -17.72
CA GLY A 96 3.14 13.48 -18.57
C GLY A 96 2.38 12.78 -19.71
N ILE A 97 2.43 11.44 -19.71
CA ILE A 97 1.68 10.58 -20.65
C ILE A 97 0.20 10.40 -20.29
N TYR A 98 -0.23 10.88 -19.13
CA TYR A 98 -1.60 10.69 -18.64
C TYR A 98 -2.53 11.82 -19.06
N ARG A 99 -3.82 11.48 -19.16
CA ARG A 99 -4.89 12.46 -19.23
C ARG A 99 -5.16 13.01 -17.83
N GLU A 100 -5.47 14.30 -17.74
CA GLU A 100 -5.97 14.91 -16.51
C GLU A 100 -7.21 14.18 -15.99
N GLY A 101 -7.26 13.92 -14.68
CA GLY A 101 -8.34 13.20 -14.02
C GLY A 101 -8.54 11.76 -14.51
N CYS A 102 -7.53 11.12 -15.12
CA CYS A 102 -7.64 9.73 -15.60
C CYS A 102 -7.89 8.71 -14.48
N GLY A 103 -7.52 9.07 -13.26
CA GLY A 103 -7.63 8.26 -12.08
C GLY A 103 -6.44 7.33 -11.87
N LEU A 104 -6.12 7.04 -10.61
CA LEU A 104 -4.92 6.28 -10.25
C LEU A 104 -4.94 4.84 -10.77
N ALA A 105 -6.12 4.29 -11.08
CA ALA A 105 -6.25 3.02 -11.78
C ALA A 105 -5.51 3.01 -13.14
N ALA A 106 -5.49 4.14 -13.85
CA ALA A 106 -4.83 4.30 -15.15
C ALA A 106 -3.37 4.79 -15.06
N VAL A 107 -2.89 5.10 -13.86
CA VAL A 107 -1.53 5.59 -13.63
C VAL A 107 -0.58 4.42 -13.41
N HIS A 108 0.57 4.46 -14.07
CA HIS A 108 1.67 3.56 -13.74
C HIS A 108 2.37 4.06 -12.48
N MET A 109 2.33 3.24 -11.44
CA MET A 109 3.07 3.47 -10.21
C MET A 109 4.47 2.85 -10.34
N SER A 110 5.46 3.44 -9.67
CA SER A 110 6.78 2.83 -9.50
C SER A 110 6.64 1.41 -8.95
N TRP A 111 7.36 0.46 -9.56
CA TRP A 111 7.35 -0.94 -9.11
C TRP A 111 7.69 -1.05 -7.63
N SER A 112 6.88 -1.81 -6.89
CA SER A 112 7.00 -1.96 -5.43
C SER A 112 6.21 -3.17 -4.93
N ALA A 113 6.39 -3.54 -3.66
CA ALA A 113 5.57 -4.54 -2.99
C ALA A 113 4.06 -4.26 -3.10
N SER A 114 3.66 -2.99 -3.07
CA SER A 114 2.24 -2.60 -3.14
C SER A 114 1.64 -2.85 -4.53
N GLU A 115 2.35 -2.47 -5.59
CA GLU A 115 1.91 -2.71 -6.96
C GLU A 115 1.86 -4.22 -7.26
N TYR A 116 2.90 -4.94 -6.83
CA TYR A 116 2.96 -6.39 -6.98
C TYR A 116 1.81 -7.10 -6.28
N LEU A 117 1.55 -6.79 -5.00
CA LEU A 117 0.46 -7.43 -4.26
C LEU A 117 -0.90 -7.09 -4.88
N TYR A 118 -1.10 -5.85 -5.32
CA TYR A 118 -2.30 -5.45 -6.06
C TYR A 118 -2.51 -6.33 -7.31
N MET A 119 -1.46 -6.53 -8.11
CA MET A 119 -1.52 -7.40 -9.29
C MET A 119 -1.82 -8.85 -8.93
N VAL A 120 -1.18 -9.40 -7.89
CA VAL A 120 -1.45 -10.77 -7.40
C VAL A 120 -2.93 -10.92 -7.04
N LEU A 121 -3.49 -9.99 -6.26
CA LEU A 121 -4.89 -10.05 -5.83
C LEU A 121 -5.88 -9.91 -7.00
N LEU A 122 -5.54 -9.09 -8.00
CA LEU A 122 -6.35 -8.90 -9.20
C LEU A 122 -6.31 -10.14 -10.11
N LEU A 123 -5.12 -10.68 -10.38
CA LEU A 123 -4.94 -11.83 -11.28
C LEU A 123 -5.48 -13.12 -10.68
N ASN A 124 -5.43 -13.27 -9.36
CA ASN A 124 -6.08 -14.37 -8.65
C ASN A 124 -7.60 -14.18 -8.49
N LYS A 125 -8.20 -13.08 -8.99
CA LYS A 125 -9.65 -12.81 -8.95
C LYS A 125 -10.23 -12.87 -7.53
N THR A 126 -9.57 -12.19 -6.59
CA THR A 126 -10.08 -12.09 -5.22
C THR A 126 -11.42 -11.36 -5.16
N ASN A 127 -12.23 -11.67 -4.14
CA ASN A 127 -13.53 -11.03 -3.89
C ASN A 127 -13.38 -9.75 -3.04
N LEU A 128 -12.20 -9.14 -3.03
CA LEU A 128 -11.96 -7.89 -2.30
C LEU A 128 -12.67 -6.72 -3.01
N PRO A 129 -13.28 -5.79 -2.25
CA PRO A 129 -13.88 -4.61 -2.84
C PRO A 129 -12.82 -3.67 -3.45
N ALA A 130 -13.24 -2.78 -4.34
CA ALA A 130 -12.33 -1.87 -5.04
C ALA A 130 -11.54 -0.98 -4.07
N GLU A 131 -12.17 -0.59 -2.96
CA GLU A 131 -11.60 0.19 -1.87
C GLU A 131 -10.42 -0.55 -1.21
N ALA A 132 -10.55 -1.86 -0.99
CA ALA A 132 -9.48 -2.68 -0.43
C ALA A 132 -8.26 -2.72 -1.37
N LEU A 133 -8.50 -2.94 -2.67
CA LEU A 133 -7.45 -2.94 -3.68
C LEU A 133 -6.78 -1.57 -3.80
N PHE A 134 -7.56 -0.48 -3.70
CA PHE A 134 -7.04 0.88 -3.70
C PHE A 134 -6.09 1.13 -2.53
N LEU A 135 -6.48 0.72 -1.30
CA LEU A 135 -5.63 0.88 -0.11
C LEU A 135 -4.33 0.08 -0.24
N ILE A 136 -4.42 -1.18 -0.69
CA ILE A 136 -3.24 -2.05 -0.87
C ILE A 136 -2.26 -1.47 -1.88
N ARG A 137 -2.77 -0.97 -3.02
CA ARG A 137 -1.95 -0.41 -4.10
C ARG A 137 -1.26 0.91 -3.70
N HIS A 138 -1.96 1.78 -2.98
CA HIS A 138 -1.50 3.16 -2.75
C HIS A 138 -1.01 3.46 -1.32
N GLN A 139 -1.03 2.52 -0.38
CA GLN A 139 -0.56 2.73 1.01
C GLN A 139 0.89 3.24 1.14
N ARG A 140 1.72 3.08 0.10
CA ARG A 140 3.08 3.61 0.05
C ARG A 140 3.21 4.94 -0.70
N PHE A 141 2.13 5.47 -1.26
CA PHE A 141 2.12 6.73 -2.00
C PHE A 141 2.00 7.92 -1.04
N HIS A 142 3.08 8.22 -0.31
CA HIS A 142 3.07 9.20 0.79
C HIS A 142 2.86 10.65 0.32
N SER A 143 3.45 11.01 -0.81
CA SER A 143 3.33 12.34 -1.42
C SER A 143 1.88 12.76 -1.68
N LEU A 144 0.99 11.82 -1.95
CA LEU A 144 -0.44 12.10 -2.17
C LEU A 144 -1.14 12.75 -0.96
N ASN A 145 -0.66 12.50 0.27
CA ASN A 145 -1.23 13.09 1.49
C ASN A 145 -0.43 14.29 2.02
N ARG A 146 0.56 14.80 1.28
CA ARG A 146 1.36 15.96 1.70
C ARG A 146 0.67 17.28 1.33
N PRO A 147 0.95 18.39 2.03
CA PRO A 147 0.42 19.70 1.67
C PRO A 147 0.74 20.10 0.22
N GLY A 148 -0.14 20.89 -0.40
CA GLY A 148 0.02 21.39 -1.77
C GLY A 148 -0.63 20.53 -2.86
N ALA A 149 -1.50 19.58 -2.48
CA ALA A 149 -2.23 18.68 -3.38
C ALA A 149 -1.35 18.00 -4.47
N PRO A 150 -0.25 17.31 -4.11
CA PRO A 150 0.58 16.63 -5.09
C PRO A 150 -0.20 15.59 -5.89
N TYR A 151 -0.06 15.63 -7.22
CA TYR A 151 -0.70 14.69 -8.15
C TYR A 151 -2.23 14.77 -8.21
N ASP A 152 -2.83 15.86 -7.72
CA ASP A 152 -4.28 16.08 -7.79
C ASP A 152 -4.80 16.04 -9.23
N GLU A 153 -3.99 16.49 -10.19
CA GLU A 153 -4.25 16.46 -11.63
C GLU A 153 -4.44 15.04 -12.19
N LEU A 154 -3.99 13.99 -11.48
CA LEU A 154 -4.17 12.60 -11.88
C LEU A 154 -5.42 11.95 -11.25
N LEU A 155 -5.98 12.55 -10.19
CA LEU A 155 -7.06 11.93 -9.41
C LEU A 155 -8.42 12.05 -10.10
N SER A 156 -9.11 10.92 -10.20
CA SER A 156 -10.53 10.88 -10.53
C SER A 156 -11.39 11.30 -9.33
N GLY A 157 -12.70 11.50 -9.55
CA GLY A 157 -13.65 11.76 -8.47
C GLY A 157 -13.66 10.65 -7.41
N SER A 158 -13.60 9.39 -7.83
CA SER A 158 -13.55 8.23 -6.92
C SER A 158 -12.25 8.16 -6.12
N ASP A 159 -11.11 8.51 -6.73
CA ASP A 159 -9.83 8.52 -6.00
C ASP A 159 -9.84 9.55 -4.87
N ARG A 160 -10.43 10.73 -5.12
CA ARG A 160 -10.55 11.81 -4.13
C ARG A 160 -11.36 11.37 -2.90
N LEU A 161 -12.40 10.56 -3.10
CA LEU A 161 -13.17 9.97 -1.99
C LEU A 161 -12.35 8.95 -1.21
N MET A 162 -11.35 8.31 -1.83
CA MET A 162 -10.48 7.33 -1.19
C MET A 162 -9.25 7.92 -0.50
N VAL A 163 -8.85 9.17 -0.80
CA VAL A 163 -7.70 9.83 -0.16
C VAL A 163 -7.81 9.88 1.38
N PRO A 164 -8.96 10.22 1.99
CA PRO A 164 -9.12 10.17 3.45
C PRO A 164 -8.99 8.75 4.02
N TRP A 165 -9.55 7.74 3.34
CA TRP A 165 -9.40 6.33 3.74
C TRP A 165 -7.95 5.87 3.68
N LEU A 166 -7.21 6.31 2.66
CA LEU A 166 -5.80 6.03 2.53
C LEU A 166 -4.97 6.64 3.66
N ALA A 167 -5.24 7.91 4.01
CA ALA A 167 -4.60 8.56 5.15
C ALA A 167 -4.86 7.79 6.44
N ARG A 168 -6.14 7.43 6.68
CA ARG A 168 -6.54 6.69 7.86
C ARG A 168 -5.91 5.30 7.94
N PHE A 169 -5.83 4.59 6.82
CA PHE A 169 -5.17 3.28 6.77
C PHE A 169 -3.67 3.39 7.08
N LYS A 170 -2.97 4.39 6.52
CA LYS A 170 -1.55 4.63 6.80
C LYS A 170 -1.27 4.90 8.28
N GLU A 171 -2.15 5.64 8.96
CA GLU A 171 -2.06 5.83 10.42
C GLU A 171 -2.19 4.50 11.16
N LEU A 172 -3.14 3.65 10.74
CA LEU A 172 -3.37 2.33 11.32
C LEU A 172 -2.21 1.35 11.05
N SER A 173 -1.57 1.44 9.88
CA SER A 173 -0.45 0.58 9.46
C SER A 173 0.93 1.18 9.74
N ALA A 174 1.04 2.23 10.56
CA ALA A 174 2.34 2.77 10.94
C ALA A 174 3.16 1.73 11.72
N TYR A 175 4.46 1.63 11.44
CA TYR A 175 5.43 0.76 12.12
C TYR A 175 5.79 1.28 13.52
N LYS A 176 4.78 1.34 14.40
CA LYS A 176 4.91 1.78 15.79
C LYS A 176 4.13 0.83 16.67
N ARG A 177 4.70 0.38 17.79
CA ARG A 177 3.95 -0.38 18.80
C ARG A 177 2.76 0.43 19.25
N LYS A 178 1.59 -0.20 19.17
CA LYS A 178 0.34 0.36 19.68
C LYS A 178 -0.04 -0.38 20.94
N PRO A 179 -0.72 0.26 21.90
CA PRO A 179 -1.42 -0.47 22.94
C PRO A 179 -2.45 -1.43 22.31
N PRO A 180 -2.86 -2.49 23.02
CA PRO A 180 -4.00 -3.28 22.60
C PRO A 180 -5.25 -2.38 22.53
N PRO A 181 -6.15 -2.63 21.56
CA PRO A 181 -7.38 -1.87 21.45
C PRO A 181 -8.32 -2.17 22.64
N PRO A 182 -9.32 -1.30 22.90
CA PRO A 182 -10.41 -1.60 23.81
C PRO A 182 -11.09 -2.93 23.42
N GLY A 183 -11.33 -3.82 24.38
CA GLY A 183 -11.81 -5.18 24.11
C GLY A 183 -10.72 -6.21 23.81
N GLY A 184 -9.44 -5.81 23.79
CA GLY A 184 -8.30 -6.70 23.64
C GLY A 184 -8.01 -7.11 22.20
N ARG A 185 -6.85 -7.75 22.00
CA ARG A 185 -6.46 -8.36 20.73
C ARG A 185 -6.91 -9.81 20.70
N LEU A 186 -7.35 -10.27 19.54
CA LEU A 186 -7.42 -11.70 19.28
C LEU A 186 -6.01 -12.30 19.33
N THR A 187 -5.88 -13.45 19.98
CA THR A 187 -4.61 -14.20 20.09
C THR A 187 -4.86 -15.68 19.83
N GLY A 188 -3.78 -16.44 19.58
CA GLY A 188 -3.82 -17.89 19.42
C GLY A 188 -4.87 -18.37 18.42
N ASP A 189 -5.69 -19.34 18.84
CA ASP A 189 -6.69 -19.98 17.99
C ASP A 189 -7.84 -19.05 17.58
N ALA A 190 -8.23 -18.11 18.45
CA ALA A 190 -9.27 -17.13 18.13
C ALA A 190 -8.84 -16.21 16.97
N PHE A 191 -7.58 -15.74 17.01
CA PHE A 191 -6.99 -14.97 15.91
C PHE A 191 -6.98 -15.79 14.62
N ARG A 192 -6.46 -17.03 14.69
CA ARG A 192 -6.37 -17.91 13.53
C ARG A 192 -7.74 -18.18 12.92
N ALA A 193 -8.74 -18.52 13.73
CA ALA A 193 -10.09 -18.82 13.28
C ALA A 193 -10.73 -17.62 12.59
N TYR A 194 -10.64 -16.43 13.21
CA TYR A 194 -11.20 -15.20 12.66
C TYR A 194 -10.60 -14.85 11.29
N TYR A 195 -9.28 -14.74 11.21
CA TYR A 195 -8.62 -14.32 9.97
C TYR A 195 -8.64 -15.41 8.89
N SER A 196 -8.67 -16.69 9.26
CA SER A 196 -8.90 -17.77 8.28
C SER A 196 -10.30 -17.69 7.66
N GLY A 197 -11.31 -17.29 8.45
CA GLY A 197 -12.66 -17.02 7.95
C GLY A 197 -12.69 -15.87 6.94
N LEU A 198 -11.95 -14.78 7.21
CA LEU A 198 -11.82 -13.67 6.26
C LEU A 198 -11.09 -14.08 4.98
N ILE A 199 -10.01 -14.85 5.10
CA ILE A 199 -9.30 -15.41 3.94
C ILE A 199 -10.27 -16.26 3.12
N ALA A 200 -11.02 -17.17 3.74
CA ALA A 200 -11.98 -18.02 3.02
C ALA A 200 -13.10 -17.22 2.34
N LYS A 201 -13.49 -16.08 2.90
CA LYS A 201 -14.53 -15.18 2.34
C LYS A 201 -14.03 -14.39 1.13
N TYR A 202 -12.81 -13.85 1.21
CA TYR A 202 -12.32 -12.85 0.24
C TYR A 202 -11.27 -13.38 -0.74
N ILE A 203 -10.56 -14.44 -0.38
CA ILE A 203 -9.50 -15.03 -1.18
C ILE A 203 -10.01 -16.38 -1.72
N PRO A 204 -9.88 -16.64 -3.04
CA PRO A 204 -10.33 -17.90 -3.62
C PRO A 204 -9.65 -19.10 -2.97
N GLN A 205 -10.39 -20.19 -2.87
CA GLN A 205 -9.88 -21.43 -2.29
C GLN A 205 -8.77 -22.02 -3.19
N GLY A 206 -7.71 -22.51 -2.56
CA GLY A 206 -6.57 -23.12 -3.25
C GLY A 206 -5.30 -22.27 -3.19
N THR A 207 -4.31 -22.68 -3.97
CA THR A 207 -3.00 -22.03 -4.03
C THR A 207 -3.09 -20.74 -4.84
N LEU A 208 -2.69 -19.61 -4.24
CA LEU A 208 -2.52 -18.37 -4.98
C LEU A 208 -1.25 -18.40 -5.84
N HIS A 209 -1.33 -17.78 -7.00
CA HIS A 209 -0.18 -17.59 -7.88
C HIS A 209 0.48 -16.24 -7.58
N PHE A 210 1.75 -16.31 -7.18
CA PHE A 210 2.61 -15.18 -6.80
C PHE A 210 3.67 -14.91 -7.87
#